data_AF-A0A0B5EDX1-F1
#
_entry.id   AF-A0A0B5EDX1-F1
#
_cell.length_a   1.000
_cell.length_b   1.000
_cell.length_c   1.000
_cell.angle_alpha   90.00
_cell.angle_beta   90.00
_cell.angle_gamma   90.00
#
_symmetry.space_group_name_H-M   'P 1'
#
loop_
_entity.id
_entity.type
_entity.pdbx_description
1 polymer ?
#
loop_
_entity_poly.entity_id
_entity_poly.type
_entity_poly.pdbx_seq_one_letter_code
_entity_poly.pdbx_strand_id
1 'polypeptide(L)'
;RIVDLWQANTRGNYSFFDTSQSPYNLRRGIRTDAEGRYRFRSIMPSGYGVVPGGATDILLHQLGRHGQRPAHIHFFVSAPGYAHLTTQINIADDPLLYDDFAYAT
;
A
#
# COMPACT_ATOMS: atom_id res chain seq x y z
N ARG A 1 7.83 -18.31 -8.78
CA ARG A 1 7.86 -16.83 -8.70
C ARG A 1 7.11 -16.46 -7.43
N ILE A 2 7.54 -15.43 -6.71
CA ILE A 2 6.89 -14.98 -5.47
C ILE A 2 6.31 -13.60 -5.69
N VAL A 3 5.06 -13.42 -5.27
CA VAL A 3 4.34 -12.15 -5.21
C VAL A 3 4.10 -11.85 -3.73
N ASP A 4 4.87 -10.93 -3.16
CA ASP A 4 4.61 -10.40 -1.83
C ASP A 4 3.73 -9.16 -1.95
N LEU A 5 2.67 -9.10 -1.16
CA LEU A 5 1.72 -8.00 -1.17
C LEU A 5 1.37 -7.54 0.24
N TRP A 6 1.09 -6.26 0.38
CA TRP A 6 0.59 -5.65 1.61
C TRP A 6 -0.29 -4.43 1.30
N GLN A 7 -1.26 -4.18 2.17
CA GLN A 7 -2.18 -3.05 2.05
C GLN A 7 -2.65 -2.56 3.43
N ALA A 8 -3.20 -1.36 3.48
CA ALA A 8 -3.88 -0.83 4.66
C ALA A 8 -5.24 -1.53 4.91
N ASN A 9 -5.72 -1.44 6.15
CA ASN A 9 -7.10 -1.84 6.50
C ASN A 9 -8.12 -0.75 6.10
N THR A 10 -9.39 -0.95 6.48
CA THR A 10 -10.48 0.01 6.21
C THR A 10 -10.35 1.36 6.93
N ARG A 11 -9.37 1.51 7.83
CA ARG A 11 -9.06 2.75 8.55
C ARG A 11 -7.74 3.39 8.08
N GLY A 12 -7.12 2.86 7.03
CA GLY A 12 -5.84 3.36 6.52
C GLY A 12 -4.61 2.86 7.29
N ASN A 13 -4.78 1.92 8.22
CA ASN A 13 -3.70 1.47 9.10
C ASN A 13 -3.04 0.18 8.63
N TYR A 14 -1.73 0.08 8.84
CA TYR A 14 -0.92 -1.11 8.55
C TYR A 14 -0.62 -1.91 9.82
N SER A 15 -0.69 -3.25 9.71
CA SER A 15 -0.20 -4.16 10.76
C SER A 15 1.28 -3.90 11.09
N PHE A 16 1.69 -4.21 12.32
CA PHE A 16 2.94 -3.83 13.00
C PHE A 16 2.99 -2.39 13.51
N PHE A 17 2.48 -1.42 12.75
CA PHE A 17 2.39 -0.03 13.19
C PHE A 17 1.14 0.19 14.04
N ASP A 18 0.00 -0.33 13.57
CA ASP A 18 -1.23 -0.45 14.35
C ASP A 18 -1.20 -1.77 15.13
N THR A 19 -0.83 -1.66 16.40
CA THR A 19 -0.67 -2.80 17.33
C THR A 19 -2.00 -3.45 17.72
N SER A 20 -3.14 -2.86 17.35
CA SER A 20 -4.46 -3.50 17.52
C SER A 20 -4.71 -4.63 16.51
N GLN A 21 -3.93 -4.69 15.43
CA GLN A 21 -4.03 -5.73 14.40
C GLN A 21 -3.16 -6.94 14.75
N SER A 22 -3.60 -8.12 14.31
CA SER A 22 -2.75 -9.32 14.41
C SER A 22 -1.47 -9.16 13.56
N PRO A 23 -0.35 -9.79 13.98
CA PRO A 23 0.88 -9.79 13.19
C PRO A 23 0.62 -10.26 11.76
N TYR A 24 1.21 -9.55 10.79
CA TYR A 24 1.03 -9.81 9.36
C TYR A 24 -0.43 -9.77 8.86
N ASN A 25 -1.37 -9.13 9.57
CA ASN A 25 -2.69 -8.88 9.00
C ASN A 25 -2.55 -8.10 7.68
N LEU A 26 -3.27 -8.51 6.63
CA LEU A 26 -3.24 -7.92 5.28
C LEU A 26 -1.85 -7.91 4.60
N ARG A 27 -0.98 -8.88 4.93
CA ARG A 27 0.35 -9.07 4.31
C ARG A 27 0.57 -10.52 3.92
N ARG A 28 0.89 -10.85 2.67
CA ARG A 28 1.09 -12.26 2.24
C ARG A 28 2.12 -12.38 1.12
N GLY A 29 2.92 -13.44 1.18
CA GLY A 29 3.70 -13.94 0.04
C GLY A 29 2.97 -15.08 -0.65
N ILE A 30 2.81 -14.99 -1.97
CA ILE A 30 2.07 -15.96 -2.79
C ILE A 30 3.01 -16.50 -3.86
N ARG A 31 3.16 -17.83 -3.89
CA ARG A 31 3.85 -18.50 -4.99
C ARG A 31 2.88 -18.65 -6.15
N THR A 32 3.31 -18.21 -7.33
CA THR A 32 2.52 -18.41 -8.57
C THR A 32 2.33 -19.89 -8.87
N ASP A 33 1.21 -20.24 -9.49
CA ASP A 33 0.96 -21.60 -9.99
C ASP A 33 1.86 -21.96 -11.19
N ALA A 34 1.63 -23.15 -11.77
CA ALA A 34 2.40 -23.68 -12.89
C ALA A 34 2.27 -22.81 -14.15
N GLU A 35 1.11 -22.17 -14.34
CA GLU A 35 0.85 -21.24 -15.44
C GLU A 35 1.29 -19.80 -15.12
N GLY A 36 1.89 -19.56 -13.96
CA GLY A 36 2.40 -18.26 -13.54
C GLY A 36 1.35 -17.31 -12.97
N ARG A 37 0.15 -17.78 -12.66
CA ARG A 37 -0.95 -16.97 -12.10
C ARG A 37 -0.85 -16.90 -10.59
N TYR A 38 -1.45 -15.85 -10.02
CA TYR A 38 -1.68 -15.71 -8.59
C TYR A 38 -3.09 -15.17 -8.35
N ARG A 39 -3.67 -15.48 -7.19
CA ARG A 39 -4.96 -14.95 -6.75
C ARG A 39 -4.92 -14.71 -5.24
N PHE A 40 -5.51 -13.62 -4.80
CA PHE A 40 -5.77 -13.36 -3.40
C PHE A 40 -7.19 -12.83 -3.21
N ARG A 41 -7.75 -13.03 -2.02
CA ARG A 41 -9.00 -12.41 -1.57
C ARG A 41 -8.68 -11.59 -0.34
N SER A 42 -9.03 -10.32 -0.39
CA SER A 42 -8.79 -9.34 0.67
C SER A 42 -10.02 -8.46 0.85
N ILE A 43 -9.88 -7.41 1.65
CA ILE A 43 -10.81 -6.29 1.76
C ILE A 43 -10.33 -5.12 0.88
N MET A 44 -11.22 -4.17 0.59
CA MET A 44 -10.81 -2.91 -0.05
C MET A 44 -9.98 -2.08 0.95
N PRO A 45 -8.75 -1.66 0.61
CA PRO A 45 -7.99 -0.76 1.47
C PRO A 45 -8.61 0.64 1.46
N SER A 46 -8.46 1.36 2.56
CA SER A 46 -8.68 2.81 2.56
C SER A 46 -7.40 3.52 2.13
N GLY A 47 -7.55 4.70 1.52
CA GLY A 47 -6.48 5.70 1.50
C GLY A 47 -6.06 6.08 2.94
N TYR A 48 -4.89 6.67 3.07
CA TYR A 48 -4.34 7.07 4.37
C TYR A 48 -3.44 8.29 4.25
N GLY A 49 -3.24 8.97 5.38
CA GLY A 49 -2.34 10.11 5.46
C GLY A 49 -1.13 9.85 6.35
N VAL A 50 -0.20 10.81 6.33
CA VAL A 50 0.85 10.93 7.35
C VAL A 50 0.22 11.07 8.74
N VAL A 51 0.97 10.68 9.77
CA VAL A 51 0.48 10.73 11.16
C VAL A 51 0.21 12.19 11.57
N PRO A 52 -1.04 12.55 11.97
CA PRO A 52 -1.36 13.91 12.39
C PRO A 52 -0.47 14.39 13.53
N GLY A 53 0.02 15.63 13.43
CA GLY A 53 0.95 16.22 14.39
C GLY A 53 2.37 15.64 14.36
N GLY A 54 2.65 14.67 13.48
CA GLY A 54 4.00 14.20 13.21
C GLY A 54 4.82 15.25 12.45
N ALA A 55 6.16 15.11 12.46
CA ALA A 55 7.06 16.07 11.80
C ALA A 55 6.72 16.28 10.31
N THR A 56 6.36 15.21 9.59
CA THR A 56 5.95 15.28 8.18
C THR A 56 4.66 16.07 8.00
N ASP A 57 3.67 15.85 8.87
CA ASP A 57 2.39 16.56 8.84
C ASP A 57 2.57 18.05 9.10
N ILE A 58 3.37 18.40 10.12
CA ILE A 58 3.72 19.79 10.45
C ILE A 58 4.37 20.49 9.25
N LEU A 59 5.36 19.84 8.61
CA LEU A 59 6.03 20.40 7.44
C LEU A 59 5.07 20.58 6.27
N LEU A 60 4.24 19.59 5.96
CA LEU A 60 3.27 19.68 4.87
C LEU A 60 2.26 20.80 5.11
N HIS A 61 1.77 20.96 6.34
CA HIS A 61 0.92 22.08 6.73
C HIS A 61 1.60 23.45 6.54
N GLN A 62 2.87 23.58 6.91
CA GLN A 62 3.63 24.82 6.67
C GLN A 62 3.80 25.14 5.18
N LEU A 63 3.81 24.12 4.32
CA LEU A 63 3.87 24.25 2.87
C LEU A 63 2.48 24.41 2.22
N GLY A 64 1.39 24.41 2.99
CA GLY A 64 0.02 24.44 2.47
C GLY A 64 -0.38 23.18 1.71
N ARG A 65 0.25 22.04 2.00
CA ARG A 65 0.00 20.74 1.35
C ARG A 65 -0.76 19.79 2.28
N HIS A 66 -1.60 18.92 1.71
CA HIS A 66 -2.13 17.77 2.44
C HIS A 66 -1.11 16.62 2.44
N GLY A 67 -1.26 15.67 3.37
CA GLY A 67 -0.41 14.48 3.46
C GLY A 67 -1.13 13.17 3.21
N GLN A 68 -2.16 13.19 2.35
CA GLN A 68 -3.04 12.05 2.08
C GLN A 68 -2.62 11.29 0.81
N ARG A 69 -2.87 9.99 0.79
CA ARG A 69 -2.62 9.09 -0.34
C ARG A 69 -3.92 8.37 -0.74
N PRO A 70 -4.12 8.09 -2.05
CA PRO A 70 -5.21 7.24 -2.51
C PRO A 70 -5.07 5.80 -2.00
N ALA A 71 -6.16 5.05 -1.96
CA ALA A 71 -6.16 3.62 -1.69
C ALA A 71 -5.25 2.87 -2.69
N HIS A 72 -4.39 1.99 -2.17
CA HIS A 72 -3.48 1.20 -3.00
C HIS A 72 -3.10 -0.13 -2.34
N ILE A 73 -2.60 -1.05 -3.16
CA ILE A 73 -2.02 -2.33 -2.76
C ILE A 73 -0.58 -2.36 -3.26
N HIS A 74 0.36 -2.64 -2.38
CA HIS A 74 1.77 -2.76 -2.73
C HIS A 74 2.12 -4.17 -3.21
N PHE A 75 3.11 -4.25 -4.09
CA PHE A 75 3.65 -5.50 -4.61
C PHE A 75 5.16 -5.48 -4.67
N PHE A 76 5.76 -6.57 -4.21
CA PHE A 76 7.07 -7.04 -4.62
C PHE A 76 6.90 -8.32 -5.43
N VAL A 77 7.52 -8.38 -6.61
CA VAL A 77 7.48 -9.56 -7.48
C VAL A 77 8.91 -10.01 -7.78
N SER A 78 9.21 -11.27 -7.46
CA SER A 78 10.55 -11.83 -7.61
C SER A 78 10.54 -13.21 -8.28
N ALA A 79 11.57 -13.45 -9.10
CA ALA A 79 11.82 -14.73 -9.75
C ALA A 79 13.32 -14.90 -10.07
N PRO A 80 13.89 -16.11 -9.96
CA PRO A 80 15.26 -16.36 -10.38
C PRO A 80 15.48 -15.98 -11.85
N GLY A 81 16.55 -15.22 -12.13
CA GLY A 81 16.88 -14.76 -13.48
C GLY A 81 16.11 -13.54 -13.97
N TYR A 82 15.25 -12.94 -13.14
CA TYR A 82 14.51 -11.71 -13.46
C TYR A 82 14.88 -10.59 -12.49
N ALA A 83 14.80 -9.35 -12.96
CA ALA A 83 14.88 -8.19 -12.08
C ALA A 83 13.69 -8.18 -11.10
N HIS A 84 13.95 -7.75 -9.87
CA HIS A 84 12.90 -7.56 -8.87
C HIS A 84 12.00 -6.39 -9.28
N LEU A 85 10.68 -6.58 -9.23
CA LEU A 85 9.72 -5.51 -9.48
C LEU A 85 9.13 -5.05 -8.15
N THR A 86 9.27 -3.76 -7.87
CA THR A 86 8.50 -3.05 -6.84
C THR A 86 7.47 -2.18 -7.54
N THR A 87 6.19 -2.36 -7.19
CA THR A 87 5.10 -1.58 -7.78
C THR A 87 3.91 -1.47 -6.83
N GLN A 88 2.89 -0.72 -7.22
CA GLN A 88 1.61 -0.65 -6.54
C GLN A 88 0.46 -0.67 -7.57
N ILE A 89 -0.74 -1.00 -7.09
CA ILE A 89 -1.98 -0.81 -7.84
C ILE A 89 -2.84 0.17 -7.05
N ASN A 90 -3.21 1.29 -7.68
CA ASN A 90 -4.16 2.27 -7.16
C ASN A 90 -5.60 1.92 -7.59
N ILE A 91 -6.59 2.42 -6.84
CA ILE A 91 -8.01 2.19 -7.13
C ILE A 91 -8.58 3.36 -7.94
N ALA A 92 -9.19 3.05 -9.09
CA ALA A 92 -9.55 4.04 -10.12
C ALA A 92 -10.51 5.15 -9.63
N ASP A 93 -11.39 4.84 -8.68
CA ASP A 93 -12.41 5.77 -8.19
C ASP A 93 -11.98 6.54 -6.93
N ASP A 94 -10.71 6.47 -6.55
CA ASP A 94 -10.21 7.20 -5.38
C ASP A 94 -10.11 8.72 -5.68
N PRO A 95 -10.68 9.61 -4.84
CA PRO A 95 -10.63 11.05 -5.07
C PRO A 95 -9.21 11.63 -5.14
N LEU A 96 -8.23 10.97 -4.51
CA LEU A 96 -6.84 11.40 -4.47
C LEU A 96 -5.97 10.69 -5.51
N LEU A 97 -6.57 9.96 -6.47
CA LEU A 97 -5.82 9.18 -7.46
C LEU A 97 -4.78 10.04 -8.19
N TYR A 98 -5.17 11.25 -8.60
CA TYR A 98 -4.28 12.19 -9.31
C TYR A 98 -3.77 13.33 -8.41
N ASP A 99 -3.89 13.17 -7.09
CA ASP A 99 -3.43 14.13 -6.07
C ASP A 99 -2.78 13.39 -4.90
N ASP A 100 -1.95 12.38 -5.18
CA ASP A 100 -1.17 11.67 -4.16
C ASP A 100 -0.05 12.59 -3.65
N PHE A 101 0.00 12.88 -2.35
CA PHE A 101 1.07 13.72 -1.79
C PHE A 101 2.47 13.14 -2.04
N ALA A 102 2.55 11.82 -2.27
CA ALA A 102 3.77 11.08 -2.55
C ALA A 102 4.07 10.90 -4.05
N TYR A 103 3.21 11.39 -4.96
CA TYR A 103 3.43 11.38 -6.42
C TYR A 103 3.70 9.98 -7.01
N ALA A 104 3.00 8.94 -6.55
CA ALA A 104 3.29 7.55 -6.88
C ALA A 104 2.20 6.81 -7.67
N THR A 105 1.18 7.52 -8.17
CA THR A 105 0.13 6.93 -9.03
C THR A 105 0.63 6.67 -10.44
#